data_AF-A0ABD5MWL3-F1
#
_entry.id   AF-A0ABD5MWL3-F1
#
_cell.length_a   1.000
_cell.length_b   1.000
_cell.length_c   1.000
_cell.angle_alpha   90.00
_cell.angle_beta   90.00
_cell.angle_gamma   90.00
#
_symmetry.space_group_name_H-M   'P 1'
#
loop_
_entity.id
_entity.type
_entity.pdbx_description
1 polymer ?
#
loop_
_entity_poly.entity_id
_entity_poly.type
_entity_poly.pdbx_seq_one_letter_code
_entity_poly.pdbx_strand_id
1 'polypeptide(L)'
;MRFKIRIELNQNDFMRIKNVLGENPSASLELFPGEDFLFVKFSPFFVTFEDFGYSFNGMVSFQQPIGLKVFDQLELGKETSRNLSVNYRNIKLLKNVTESSKLESDLKECLNLIERVFNKVCSMHYKLISKTITINTESLDKQLDLIIRTEELEKRGERPKPFGTIHAKGRKDAVNRVGTDLVPIYMEKDKAYLYEDKKIFILLPRDFVMKLLKLDDSTLTPAEQFTDEEIQVLRKFCMRKYVKKMKMTGKTFYYNLDGKTRKFILKGIRKL
;
A
#
# COMPACT_ATOMS: atom_id res chain seq x y z
N MET A 1 16.09 -0.79 35.92
CA MET A 1 14.69 -0.98 35.44
C MET A 1 14.75 -1.21 33.93
N ARG A 2 14.03 -2.20 33.39
CA ARG A 2 14.22 -2.69 32.01
C ARG A 2 12.93 -2.53 31.21
N PHE A 3 13.00 -1.79 30.11
CA PHE A 3 12.08 -1.94 28.98
C PHE A 3 12.23 -3.37 28.47
N LYS A 4 11.12 -4.09 28.32
CA LYS A 4 11.12 -5.48 27.87
C LYS A 4 10.27 -5.57 26.61
N ILE A 5 10.87 -5.95 25.48
CA ILE A 5 10.08 -6.32 24.31
C ILE A 5 9.60 -7.74 24.56
N ARG A 6 8.27 -7.91 24.69
CA ARG A 6 7.66 -9.23 24.81
C ARG A 6 7.39 -9.72 23.40
N ILE A 7 8.34 -10.49 22.86
CA ILE A 7 8.27 -11.06 21.52
C ILE A 7 7.34 -12.29 21.58
N GLU A 8 6.12 -12.16 21.09
CA GLU A 8 5.16 -13.26 20.91
C GLU A 8 4.96 -13.56 19.42
N LEU A 9 6.06 -13.66 18.67
CA LEU A 9 6.05 -14.28 17.34
C LEU A 9 5.96 -15.79 17.54
N ASN A 10 4.76 -16.35 17.41
CA ASN A 10 4.59 -17.79 17.40
C ASN A 10 5.19 -18.38 16.10
N GLN A 11 5.41 -19.70 16.08
CA GLN A 11 5.98 -20.39 14.92
C GLN A 11 5.15 -20.20 13.64
N ASN A 12 3.83 -20.04 13.75
CA ASN A 12 2.96 -19.84 12.59
C ASN A 12 3.17 -18.46 11.96
N ASP A 13 3.27 -17.40 12.75
CA ASP A 13 3.51 -16.04 12.27
C ASP A 13 4.89 -15.93 11.60
N PHE A 14 5.90 -16.62 12.13
CA PHE A 14 7.19 -16.75 11.48
C PHE A 14 7.10 -17.41 10.09
N MET A 15 6.45 -18.58 10.01
CA MET A 15 6.29 -19.29 8.74
C MET A 15 5.54 -18.45 7.71
N ARG A 16 4.54 -17.68 8.15
CA ARG A 16 3.78 -16.78 7.28
C ARG A 16 4.63 -15.63 6.74
N ILE A 17 5.43 -14.97 7.58
CA ILE A 17 6.37 -13.93 7.13
C ILE A 17 7.35 -14.51 6.11
N LYS A 18 7.93 -15.68 6.41
CA LYS A 18 8.89 -16.34 5.52
C LYS A 18 8.30 -16.67 4.15
N ASN A 19 7.09 -17.24 4.13
CA ASN A 19 6.44 -17.63 2.88
C ASN A 19 6.07 -16.40 2.04
N VAL A 20 5.47 -15.38 2.65
CA VAL A 20 5.07 -14.15 1.92
C VAL A 20 6.26 -13.41 1.36
N LEU A 21 7.32 -13.20 2.16
CA LEU A 21 8.54 -12.52 1.68
C LEU A 21 9.30 -13.34 0.63
N GLY A 22 9.30 -14.67 0.75
CA GLY A 22 9.91 -15.54 -0.25
C GLY A 22 9.17 -15.54 -1.59
N GLU A 23 7.84 -15.40 -1.57
CA GLU A 23 7.04 -15.27 -2.78
C GLU A 23 7.06 -13.84 -3.34
N ASN A 24 7.23 -12.82 -2.47
CA ASN A 24 7.16 -11.39 -2.80
C ASN A 24 8.47 -10.69 -2.43
N PRO A 25 9.57 -10.88 -3.19
CA PRO A 25 10.88 -10.45 -2.74
C PRO A 25 11.02 -8.93 -2.58
N SER A 26 10.27 -8.13 -3.36
CA SER A 26 10.27 -6.67 -3.24
C SER A 26 9.39 -6.11 -2.12
N ALA A 27 8.67 -6.96 -1.39
CA ALA A 27 7.80 -6.52 -0.31
C ALA A 27 8.60 -6.26 0.98
N SER A 28 8.29 -5.16 1.64
CA SER A 28 8.81 -4.83 2.97
C SER A 28 7.71 -5.00 4.01
N LEU A 29 8.04 -5.66 5.11
CA LEU A 29 7.13 -5.87 6.23
C LEU A 29 7.50 -4.96 7.40
N GLU A 30 6.53 -4.18 7.88
CA GLU A 30 6.73 -3.23 8.98
C GLU A 30 6.34 -3.85 10.32
N LEU A 31 7.29 -3.90 11.25
CA LEU A 31 7.06 -4.27 12.65
C LEU A 31 7.00 -3.00 13.50
N PHE A 32 5.78 -2.63 13.92
CA PHE A 32 5.51 -1.37 14.61
C PHE A 32 5.71 -1.45 16.12
N PRO A 33 6.19 -0.37 16.76
CA PRO A 33 5.99 -0.14 18.19
C PRO A 33 4.55 0.31 18.47
N GLY A 34 4.04 0.04 19.68
CA GLY A 34 2.68 0.43 20.06
C GLY A 34 2.42 1.94 20.13
N GLU A 35 3.42 2.76 20.51
CA GLU A 35 3.32 4.23 20.59
C GLU A 35 4.71 4.90 20.53
N ASP A 36 4.76 6.17 20.09
CA ASP A 36 5.94 7.03 20.19
C ASP A 36 6.17 7.50 21.65
N PHE A 37 7.42 7.53 22.11
CA PHE A 37 7.75 8.04 23.43
C PHE A 37 8.05 9.54 23.34
N LEU A 38 7.68 10.31 24.37
CA LEU A 38 7.81 11.77 24.40
C LEU A 38 9.21 12.30 24.05
N PHE A 39 10.26 11.52 24.29
CA PHE A 39 11.66 11.89 24.03
C PHE A 39 12.39 10.92 23.09
N VAL A 40 11.74 9.82 22.68
CA VAL A 40 12.29 8.80 21.77
C VAL A 40 11.25 8.40 20.75
N LYS A 41 11.57 8.60 19.48
CA LYS A 41 10.79 8.09 18.36
C LYS A 41 11.43 6.80 17.86
N PHE A 42 10.62 5.77 17.65
CA PHE A 42 11.07 4.51 17.06
C PHE A 42 10.43 4.36 15.68
N SER A 43 11.25 4.25 14.62
CA SER A 43 10.71 3.86 13.33
C SER A 43 10.29 2.40 13.38
N PRO A 44 9.28 2.00 12.59
CA PRO A 44 9.02 0.58 12.37
C PRO A 44 10.30 -0.13 11.94
N PHE A 45 10.41 -1.40 12.33
CA PHE A 45 11.48 -2.26 11.85
C PHE A 45 11.02 -2.94 10.56
N PHE A 46 11.76 -2.72 9.49
CA PHE A 46 11.46 -3.22 8.16
C PHE A 46 12.23 -4.50 7.90
N VAL A 47 11.52 -5.53 7.45
CA VAL A 47 12.09 -6.76 6.90
C VAL A 47 11.80 -6.79 5.40
N THR A 48 12.83 -6.84 4.58
CA THR A 48 12.69 -6.95 3.11
C THR A 48 13.45 -8.18 2.65
N PHE A 49 12.90 -8.94 1.71
CA PHE A 49 13.66 -10.02 1.09
C PHE A 49 14.55 -9.44 -0.02
N GLU A 50 15.66 -10.10 -0.29
CA GLU A 50 16.56 -9.78 -1.38
C GLU A 50 16.86 -11.07 -2.13
N ASP A 51 17.33 -11.01 -3.39
CA ASP A 51 17.51 -12.18 -4.26
C ASP A 51 18.29 -13.36 -3.61
N PHE A 52 19.11 -13.07 -2.60
CA PHE A 52 19.93 -14.06 -1.88
C PHE A 52 19.73 -14.06 -0.36
N GLY A 53 18.75 -13.33 0.18
CA GLY A 53 18.56 -13.23 1.63
C GLY A 53 17.54 -12.18 2.06
N TYR A 54 17.87 -11.40 3.08
CA TYR A 54 16.97 -10.38 3.62
C TYR A 54 17.74 -9.21 4.22
N SER A 55 17.11 -8.04 4.19
CA SER A 55 17.59 -6.84 4.87
C SER A 55 16.66 -6.41 5.99
N PHE A 56 17.31 -5.97 7.07
CA PHE A 56 16.68 -5.47 8.27
C PHE A 56 17.05 -4.01 8.48
N ASN A 57 16.03 -3.16 8.53
CA ASN A 57 16.22 -1.71 8.66
C ASN A 57 15.39 -1.18 9.83
N GLY A 58 16.00 -0.40 10.71
CA GLY A 58 15.29 0.27 11.80
C GLY A 58 16.03 1.49 12.30
N MET A 59 15.32 2.43 12.93
CA MET A 59 15.89 3.66 13.43
C MET A 59 15.27 4.05 14.78
N VAL A 60 16.11 4.32 15.76
CA VAL A 60 15.75 4.95 17.02
C VAL A 60 16.22 6.39 16.97
N SER A 61 15.31 7.35 17.12
CA SER A 61 15.65 8.78 17.21
C SER A 61 15.30 9.30 18.59
N PHE A 62 16.11 10.21 19.13
CA PHE A 62 15.86 10.76 20.46
C PHE A 62 16.17 12.25 20.52
N GLN A 63 15.47 12.94 21.41
CA GLN A 63 15.70 14.36 21.65
C GLN A 63 16.88 14.53 22.60
N GLN A 64 17.97 15.12 22.10
CA GLN A 64 19.12 15.45 22.93
C GLN A 64 18.78 16.66 23.83
N PRO A 65 18.96 16.57 25.16
CA PRO A 65 18.79 17.72 26.05
C PRO A 65 19.87 18.77 25.76
N ILE A 66 19.52 20.05 25.83
CA ILE A 66 20.47 21.14 25.65
C ILE A 66 21.59 21.02 26.68
N GLY A 67 22.86 21.05 26.23
CA GLY A 67 24.04 21.04 27.09
C GLY A 67 24.58 19.67 27.50
N LEU A 68 23.94 18.56 27.10
CA LEU A 68 24.38 17.20 27.44
C LEU A 68 25.06 16.51 26.26
N LYS A 69 26.36 16.20 26.37
CA LYS A 69 27.07 15.36 25.38
C LYS A 69 26.81 13.89 25.72
N VAL A 70 26.16 13.18 24.80
CA VAL A 70 25.95 11.73 24.93
C VAL A 70 27.20 11.02 24.42
N PHE A 71 27.89 10.31 25.30
CA PHE A 71 28.97 9.40 24.92
C PHE A 71 28.39 8.02 24.63
N ASP A 72 28.87 7.39 23.56
CA ASP A 72 28.44 6.04 23.21
C ASP A 72 28.98 5.05 24.26
N GLN A 73 28.06 4.42 24.98
CA GLN A 73 28.34 3.43 26.03
C GLN A 73 27.58 2.12 25.74
N LEU A 74 27.23 1.88 24.48
CA LEU A 74 26.65 0.61 24.07
C LEU A 74 27.78 -0.40 23.87
N GLU A 75 27.98 -1.26 24.87
CA GLU A 75 28.87 -2.42 24.75
C GLU A 75 28.22 -3.44 23.82
N LEU A 76 28.71 -3.50 22.58
CA LEU A 76 28.22 -4.38 21.54
C LEU A 76 29.34 -5.31 21.05
N GLY A 77 28.96 -6.52 20.64
CA GLY A 77 29.89 -7.43 19.97
C GLY A 77 30.41 -6.82 18.65
N LYS A 78 31.61 -7.22 18.22
CA LYS A 78 32.25 -6.73 16.99
C LYS A 78 31.37 -6.91 15.76
N GLU A 79 30.68 -8.04 15.62
CA GLU A 79 29.77 -8.31 14.50
C GLU A 79 28.54 -7.41 14.52
N THR A 80 27.94 -7.23 15.70
CA THR A 80 26.76 -6.37 15.90
C THR A 80 27.08 -4.90 15.62
N SER A 81 28.28 -4.43 15.98
CA SER A 81 28.71 -3.04 15.77
C SER A 81 28.80 -2.63 14.30
N ARG A 82 29.08 -3.57 13.38
CA ARG A 82 29.18 -3.29 11.93
C ARG A 82 27.83 -2.93 11.31
N ASN A 83 26.75 -3.41 11.93
CA ASN A 83 25.39 -3.27 11.43
C ASN A 83 24.68 -2.05 12.05
N LEU A 84 25.39 -1.25 12.84
CA LEU A 84 24.86 -0.10 13.55
C LEU A 84 25.60 1.17 13.14
N SER A 85 24.83 2.18 12.79
CA SER A 85 25.34 3.54 12.63
C SER A 85 24.76 4.42 13.73
N VAL A 86 25.64 5.06 14.49
CA VAL A 86 25.29 5.89 15.64
C VAL A 86 25.64 7.34 15.30
N ASN A 87 24.65 8.22 15.45
CA ASN A 87 24.83 9.65 15.49
C ASN A 87 24.10 10.17 16.74
N TYR A 88 24.57 11.29 17.30
CA TYR A 88 24.11 11.86 18.57
C TYR A 88 22.59 12.05 18.71
N ARG A 89 21.82 11.98 17.61
CA ARG A 89 20.35 12.05 17.62
C ARG A 89 19.64 10.79 17.13
N ASN A 90 20.36 9.88 16.47
CA ASN A 90 19.76 8.71 15.85
C ASN A 90 20.69 7.48 15.87
N ILE A 91 20.09 6.32 16.10
CA ILE A 91 20.75 5.02 16.02
C ILE A 91 20.03 4.24 14.93
N LYS A 92 20.75 3.90 13.86
CA LYS A 92 20.21 3.19 12.70
C LYS A 92 20.80 1.79 12.63
N LEU A 93 19.90 0.81 12.60
CA LEU A 93 20.19 -0.61 12.39
C LEU A 93 20.05 -0.94 10.90
N LEU A 94 21.12 -1.50 10.34
CA LEU A 94 21.23 -1.97 8.96
C LEU A 94 21.91 -3.34 8.99
N LYS A 95 21.15 -4.42 8.81
CA LYS A 95 21.72 -5.78 8.69
C LYS A 95 21.28 -6.37 7.36
N ASN A 96 22.23 -6.56 6.46
CA ASN A 96 22.02 -7.27 5.20
C ASN A 96 22.52 -8.71 5.37
N VAL A 97 21.67 -9.68 5.06
CA VAL A 97 21.98 -11.09 5.22
C VAL A 97 22.04 -11.78 3.87
N THR A 98 23.13 -12.51 3.64
CA THR A 98 23.43 -13.22 2.39
C THR A 98 23.02 -14.69 2.41
N GLU A 99 22.51 -15.20 3.53
CA GLU A 99 22.05 -16.58 3.71
C GLU A 99 20.60 -16.62 4.22
N SER A 100 19.65 -17.10 3.41
CA SER A 100 18.21 -17.08 3.73
C SER A 100 17.76 -18.06 4.83
N SER A 101 18.62 -19.00 5.25
CA SER A 101 18.25 -20.11 6.14
C SER A 101 18.09 -19.71 7.62
N LYS A 102 18.49 -18.50 8.01
CA LYS A 102 18.58 -18.07 9.42
C LYS A 102 17.60 -16.95 9.82
N LEU A 103 16.57 -16.69 9.02
CA LEU A 103 15.66 -15.54 9.19
C LEU A 103 15.12 -15.40 10.62
N GLU A 104 14.70 -16.50 11.24
CA GLU A 104 14.14 -16.48 12.60
C GLU A 104 15.15 -15.99 13.63
N SER A 105 16.35 -16.55 13.56
CA SER A 105 17.45 -16.23 14.48
C SER A 105 17.87 -14.79 14.32
N ASP A 106 18.03 -14.34 13.07
CA ASP A 106 18.49 -12.98 12.80
C ASP A 106 17.42 -11.92 13.10
N LEU A 107 16.15 -12.23 12.86
CA LEU A 107 15.02 -11.37 13.23
C LEU A 107 14.97 -11.21 14.75
N LYS A 108 15.07 -12.31 15.50
CA LYS A 108 15.13 -12.28 16.98
C LYS A 108 16.32 -11.46 17.48
N GLU A 109 17.49 -11.62 16.87
CA GLU A 109 18.67 -10.85 17.21
C GLU A 109 18.47 -9.34 16.98
N CYS A 110 17.90 -8.95 15.83
CA CYS A 110 17.63 -7.56 15.51
C CYS A 110 16.61 -6.92 16.48
N LEU A 111 15.54 -7.63 16.80
CA LEU A 111 14.53 -7.16 17.77
C LEU A 111 15.13 -6.99 19.18
N ASN A 112 15.95 -7.95 19.63
CA ASN A 112 16.66 -7.85 20.90
C ASN A 112 17.65 -6.68 20.93
N LEU A 113 18.30 -6.39 19.80
CA LEU A 113 19.21 -5.27 19.68
C LEU A 113 18.48 -3.93 19.81
N ILE A 114 17.32 -3.81 19.15
CA ILE A 114 16.43 -2.65 19.28
C ILE A 114 16.01 -2.45 20.74
N GLU A 115 15.62 -3.52 21.44
CA GLU A 115 15.29 -3.47 22.86
C GLU A 115 16.45 -2.90 23.70
N ARG A 116 17.67 -3.37 23.46
CA ARG A 116 18.87 -2.93 24.18
C ARG A 116 19.18 -1.46 23.92
N VAL A 117 19.10 -1.03 22.66
CA VAL A 117 19.31 0.37 22.26
C VAL A 117 18.29 1.27 22.97
N PHE A 118 17.02 0.90 22.90
CA PHE A 118 15.94 1.68 23.51
C PHE A 118 16.11 1.79 25.02
N ASN A 119 16.41 0.68 25.70
CA ASN A 119 16.73 0.65 27.13
C ASN A 119 17.84 1.61 27.52
N LYS A 120 18.92 1.64 26.73
CA LYS A 120 20.07 2.50 26.99
C LYS A 120 19.68 3.98 26.89
N VAL A 121 18.94 4.35 25.85
CA VAL A 121 18.44 5.72 25.67
C VAL A 121 17.53 6.13 26.84
N CYS A 122 16.57 5.30 27.25
CA CYS A 122 15.73 5.60 28.42
C CYS A 122 16.55 5.76 29.71
N SER A 123 17.56 4.93 29.92
CA SER A 123 18.46 5.04 31.07
C SER A 123 19.23 6.36 31.09
N MET A 124 19.70 6.85 29.94
CA MET A 124 20.42 8.14 29.83
C MET A 124 19.55 9.33 30.21
N HIS A 125 18.24 9.26 29.92
CA HIS A 125 17.29 10.33 30.22
C HIS A 125 16.71 10.27 31.63
N TYR A 126 17.11 9.29 32.46
CA TYR A 126 16.54 9.03 33.80
C TYR A 126 15.00 9.00 33.80
N LYS A 127 14.38 8.69 32.64
CA LYS A 127 12.94 8.63 32.47
C LYS A 127 12.51 7.17 32.42
N LEU A 128 11.57 6.88 33.30
CA LEU A 128 11.19 5.55 33.68
C LEU A 128 9.88 5.23 32.97
N ILE A 129 9.95 4.47 31.89
CA ILE A 129 8.78 4.15 31.08
C ILE A 129 8.59 2.63 31.03
N SER A 130 7.51 2.20 31.67
CA SER A 130 6.93 0.87 31.53
C SER A 130 6.03 0.86 30.29
N LYS A 131 6.53 0.37 29.16
CA LYS A 131 5.70 0.08 27.98
C LYS A 131 6.13 -1.22 27.33
N THR A 132 5.16 -1.93 26.76
CA THR A 132 5.38 -3.16 26.00
C THR A 132 5.23 -2.82 24.53
N ILE A 133 6.26 -3.10 23.72
CA ILE A 133 6.08 -3.18 22.28
C ILE A 133 5.56 -4.59 21.99
N THR A 134 4.31 -4.67 21.55
CA THR A 134 3.69 -5.89 21.05
C THR A 134 3.70 -5.82 19.54
N ILE A 135 4.24 -6.83 18.87
CA ILE A 135 3.98 -7.01 17.43
C ILE A 135 2.50 -7.36 17.33
N ASN A 136 1.68 -6.41 16.90
CA ASN A 136 0.26 -6.64 16.74
C ASN A 136 0.04 -7.63 15.58
N THR A 137 -0.26 -8.88 15.90
CA THR A 137 -0.57 -9.93 14.91
C THR A 137 -1.68 -9.49 13.94
N GLU A 138 -2.67 -8.69 14.38
CA GLU A 138 -3.70 -8.17 13.47
C GLU A 138 -3.15 -7.13 12.47
N SER A 139 -2.13 -6.36 12.87
CA SER A 139 -1.45 -5.42 11.97
C SER A 139 -0.56 -6.17 10.97
N LEU A 140 0.08 -7.25 11.43
CA LEU A 140 0.83 -8.18 10.59
C LEU A 140 -0.11 -8.84 9.56
N ASP A 141 -1.26 -9.35 10.00
CA ASP A 141 -2.27 -9.98 9.13
C ASP A 141 -2.74 -9.04 8.03
N LYS A 142 -3.05 -7.78 8.38
CA LYS A 142 -3.47 -6.77 7.39
C LYS A 142 -2.39 -6.48 6.35
N GLN A 143 -1.12 -6.43 6.76
CA GLN A 143 -0.01 -6.20 5.84
C GLN A 143 0.22 -7.41 4.93
N LEU A 144 0.23 -8.62 5.49
CA LEU A 144 0.38 -9.86 4.73
C LEU A 144 -0.77 -10.02 3.71
N ASP A 145 -2.01 -9.79 4.13
CA ASP A 145 -3.19 -9.83 3.24
C ASP A 145 -3.08 -8.79 2.12
N LEU A 146 -2.57 -7.60 2.40
CA LEU A 146 -2.42 -6.54 1.42
C LEU A 146 -1.34 -6.88 0.40
N ILE A 147 -0.21 -7.45 0.82
CA ILE A 147 0.87 -7.92 -0.07
C ILE A 147 0.33 -9.02 -1.00
N ILE A 148 -0.27 -10.07 -0.43
CA ILE A 148 -0.83 -11.20 -1.19
C ILE A 148 -1.88 -10.70 -2.20
N ARG A 149 -2.79 -9.79 -1.78
CA ARG A 149 -3.79 -9.21 -2.68
C ARG A 149 -3.16 -8.36 -3.78
N THR A 150 -2.12 -7.61 -3.48
CA THR A 150 -1.44 -6.75 -4.47
C THR A 150 -0.78 -7.62 -5.53
N GLU A 151 -0.12 -8.70 -5.12
CA GLU A 151 0.52 -9.65 -6.03
C GLU A 151 -0.50 -10.43 -6.87
N GLU A 152 -1.63 -10.85 -6.29
CA GLU A 152 -2.74 -11.43 -7.05
C GLU A 152 -3.32 -10.46 -8.09
N LEU A 153 -3.43 -9.17 -7.75
CA LEU A 153 -3.91 -8.13 -8.66
C LEU A 153 -2.89 -7.86 -9.78
N GLU A 154 -1.60 -7.93 -9.49
CA GLU A 154 -0.52 -7.82 -10.48
C GLU A 154 -0.51 -9.01 -11.44
N LYS A 155 -0.57 -10.25 -10.91
CA LYS A 155 -0.69 -11.48 -11.71
C LYS A 155 -1.93 -11.47 -12.63
N ARG A 156 -3.00 -10.77 -12.23
CA ARG A 156 -4.25 -10.61 -13.00
C ARG A 156 -4.29 -9.37 -13.89
N GLY A 157 -3.28 -8.50 -13.87
CA GLY A 157 -3.25 -7.26 -14.65
C GLY A 157 -4.32 -6.22 -14.22
N GLU A 158 -4.86 -6.33 -13.00
CA GLU A 158 -5.96 -5.51 -12.48
C GLU A 158 -5.49 -4.24 -11.74
N ARG A 159 -4.29 -3.73 -12.03
CA ARG A 159 -3.86 -2.42 -11.48
C ARG A 159 -4.79 -1.33 -12.02
N PRO A 160 -5.41 -0.50 -11.14
CA PRO A 160 -6.25 0.60 -11.58
C PRO A 160 -5.45 1.55 -12.46
N LYS A 161 -5.89 1.74 -13.70
CA LYS A 161 -5.28 2.67 -14.65
C LYS A 161 -6.36 3.36 -15.49
N PRO A 162 -6.09 4.57 -16.01
CA PRO A 162 -6.94 5.22 -17.00
C PRO A 162 -7.38 4.26 -18.10
N PHE A 163 -8.69 4.20 -18.35
CA PHE A 163 -9.33 3.36 -19.37
C PHE A 163 -9.13 1.84 -19.19
N GLY A 164 -8.52 1.41 -18.08
CA GLY A 164 -8.37 0.01 -17.69
C GLY A 164 -9.68 -0.61 -17.18
N THR A 165 -9.66 -1.92 -16.97
CA THR A 165 -10.79 -2.67 -16.42
C THR A 165 -10.40 -3.39 -15.14
N ILE A 166 -11.33 -3.47 -14.19
CA ILE A 166 -11.17 -4.23 -12.94
C ILE A 166 -12.38 -5.13 -12.69
N HIS A 167 -12.16 -6.22 -11.95
CA HIS A 167 -13.21 -7.11 -11.48
C HIS A 167 -13.51 -6.81 -10.01
N ALA A 168 -14.76 -6.47 -9.70
CA ALA A 168 -15.16 -6.13 -8.33
C ALA A 168 -16.52 -6.77 -7.98
N LYS A 169 -16.72 -7.09 -6.70
CA LYS A 169 -17.99 -7.68 -6.21
C LYS A 169 -19.17 -6.73 -6.39
N GLY A 170 -18.89 -5.44 -6.41
CA GLY A 170 -19.87 -4.41 -6.67
C GLY A 170 -19.24 -3.03 -6.72
N ARG A 171 -20.10 -2.01 -6.86
CA ARG A 171 -19.64 -0.64 -7.03
C ARG A 171 -18.83 -0.11 -5.84
N LYS A 172 -19.25 -0.43 -4.61
CA LYS A 172 -18.54 0.02 -3.38
C LYS A 172 -17.12 -0.53 -3.36
N ASP A 173 -16.96 -1.81 -3.70
CA ASP A 173 -15.67 -2.49 -3.83
C ASP A 173 -14.83 -1.86 -4.94
N ALA A 174 -15.42 -1.61 -6.12
CA ALA A 174 -14.73 -0.94 -7.22
C ALA A 174 -14.21 0.46 -6.85
N VAL A 175 -15.01 1.28 -6.16
CA VAL A 175 -14.57 2.62 -5.72
C VAL A 175 -13.41 2.53 -4.71
N ASN A 176 -13.50 1.61 -3.75
CA ASN A 176 -12.44 1.43 -2.75
C ASN A 176 -11.11 0.99 -3.37
N ARG A 177 -11.13 0.21 -4.44
CA ARG A 177 -9.92 -0.32 -5.10
C ARG A 177 -9.19 0.69 -5.97
N VAL A 178 -9.90 1.69 -6.48
CA VAL A 178 -9.43 2.53 -7.58
C VAL A 178 -8.94 3.90 -7.08
N GLY A 179 -9.38 4.32 -5.89
CA GLY A 179 -9.07 5.63 -5.33
C GLY A 179 -9.93 6.74 -5.92
N THR A 180 -9.50 7.99 -5.71
CA THR A 180 -10.30 9.17 -6.06
C THR A 180 -10.24 9.56 -7.54
N ASP A 181 -9.19 9.17 -8.24
CA ASP A 181 -8.82 9.83 -9.51
C ASP A 181 -9.51 9.21 -10.73
N LEU A 182 -10.05 8.01 -10.58
CA LEU A 182 -10.77 7.29 -11.63
C LEU A 182 -12.19 6.93 -11.17
N VAL A 183 -13.14 6.98 -12.09
CA VAL A 183 -14.54 6.66 -11.84
C VAL A 183 -14.85 5.28 -12.45
N PRO A 184 -15.16 4.27 -11.63
CA PRO A 184 -15.53 2.96 -12.13
C PRO A 184 -16.96 2.95 -12.70
N ILE A 185 -17.10 2.58 -13.97
CA ILE A 185 -18.37 2.41 -14.66
C ILE A 185 -18.60 0.93 -14.94
N TYR A 186 -19.74 0.42 -14.48
CA TYR A 186 -20.11 -0.96 -14.70
C TYR A 186 -20.26 -1.23 -16.20
N MET A 187 -19.54 -2.25 -16.66
CA MET A 187 -19.66 -2.75 -18.03
C MET A 187 -20.57 -3.96 -18.01
N GLU A 188 -20.11 -5.08 -17.48
CA GLU A 188 -20.85 -6.34 -17.58
C GLU A 188 -20.58 -7.26 -16.40
N LYS A 189 -21.39 -8.32 -16.31
CA LYS A 189 -21.13 -9.42 -15.40
C LYS A 189 -19.99 -10.24 -15.97
N ASP A 190 -19.03 -10.57 -15.13
CA ASP A 190 -17.98 -11.50 -15.51
C ASP A 190 -18.60 -12.87 -15.76
N LYS A 191 -18.39 -13.41 -16.97
CA LYS A 191 -18.93 -14.71 -17.38
C LYS A 191 -17.94 -15.85 -17.18
N ALA A 192 -16.67 -15.56 -16.89
CA ALA A 192 -15.62 -16.56 -16.78
C ALA A 192 -15.49 -17.14 -15.36
N TYR A 193 -16.05 -16.48 -14.34
CA TYR A 193 -15.95 -16.92 -12.95
C TYR A 193 -17.15 -17.79 -12.53
N LEU A 194 -16.89 -19.09 -12.38
CA LEU A 194 -17.84 -20.09 -11.85
C LEU A 194 -18.15 -19.94 -10.35
N TYR A 195 -17.34 -19.19 -9.59
CA TYR A 195 -17.38 -19.20 -8.12
C TYR A 195 -17.54 -17.84 -7.44
N GLU A 196 -17.49 -16.71 -8.17
CA GLU A 196 -17.83 -15.40 -7.60
C GLU A 196 -18.57 -14.53 -8.63
N ASP A 197 -19.68 -13.90 -8.21
CA ASP A 197 -20.47 -12.93 -8.99
C ASP A 197 -19.72 -11.59 -9.19
N LYS A 198 -18.52 -11.64 -9.76
CA LYS A 198 -17.75 -10.43 -10.05
C LYS A 198 -18.35 -9.67 -11.23
N LYS A 199 -18.25 -8.35 -11.13
CA LYS A 199 -18.68 -7.39 -12.15
C LYS A 199 -17.45 -6.70 -12.72
N ILE A 200 -17.43 -6.54 -14.04
CA ILE A 200 -16.39 -5.84 -14.77
C ILE A 200 -16.72 -4.35 -14.77
N PHE A 201 -15.78 -3.54 -14.31
CA PHE A 201 -15.86 -2.08 -14.35
C PHE A 201 -14.76 -1.53 -15.24
N ILE A 202 -15.10 -0.57 -16.12
CA ILE A 202 -14.11 0.25 -16.80
C ILE A 202 -13.80 1.49 -15.94
N LEU A 203 -12.53 1.87 -15.88
CA LEU A 203 -12.05 2.97 -15.06
C LEU A 203 -11.86 4.21 -15.93
N LEU A 204 -12.61 5.27 -15.66
CA LEU A 204 -12.57 6.49 -16.47
C LEU A 204 -11.89 7.63 -15.71
N PRO A 205 -10.93 8.36 -16.32
CA PRO A 205 -10.40 9.60 -15.77
C PRO A 205 -11.51 10.62 -15.52
N ARG A 206 -11.40 11.39 -14.43
CA ARG A 206 -12.39 12.43 -14.09
C ARG A 206 -12.61 13.43 -15.20
N ASP A 207 -11.56 13.88 -15.88
CA ASP A 207 -11.69 14.87 -16.94
C ASP A 207 -12.55 14.35 -18.09
N PHE A 208 -12.33 13.10 -18.49
CA PHE A 208 -13.17 12.43 -19.48
C PHE A 208 -14.60 12.26 -18.99
N VAL A 209 -14.79 11.91 -17.72
CA VAL A 209 -16.13 11.79 -17.11
C VAL A 209 -16.87 13.14 -17.13
N MET A 210 -16.18 14.25 -16.87
CA MET A 210 -16.76 15.59 -16.95
C MET A 210 -17.13 15.95 -18.39
N LYS A 211 -16.33 15.54 -19.39
CA LYS A 211 -16.73 15.66 -20.81
C LYS A 211 -17.99 14.84 -21.11
N LEU A 212 -18.06 13.59 -20.65
CA LEU A 212 -19.25 12.73 -20.82
C LEU A 212 -20.51 13.35 -20.21
N LEU A 213 -20.40 13.95 -19.02
CA LEU A 213 -21.52 14.58 -18.34
C LEU A 213 -22.08 15.81 -19.08
N LYS A 214 -21.30 16.44 -19.96
CA LYS A 214 -21.73 17.54 -20.81
C LYS A 214 -22.47 17.07 -22.08
N LEU A 215 -22.44 15.77 -22.40
CA LEU A 215 -23.18 15.20 -23.53
C LEU A 215 -24.67 15.08 -23.20
N ASP A 216 -25.43 16.13 -23.48
CA ASP A 216 -26.90 16.11 -23.44
C ASP A 216 -27.52 15.95 -24.85
N ASP A 217 -28.85 16.05 -24.93
CA ASP A 217 -29.59 15.92 -26.19
C ASP A 217 -29.32 17.08 -27.16
N SER A 218 -28.91 18.24 -26.64
CA SER A 218 -28.64 19.46 -27.41
C SER A 218 -27.18 19.62 -27.83
N THR A 219 -26.25 18.93 -27.16
CA THR A 219 -24.80 19.15 -27.34
C THR A 219 -24.19 18.06 -28.21
N LEU A 220 -23.95 18.41 -29.48
CA LEU A 220 -23.19 17.57 -30.41
C LEU A 220 -21.69 17.83 -30.24
N THR A 221 -20.98 16.87 -29.64
CA THR A 221 -19.53 17.00 -29.44
C THR A 221 -18.77 16.26 -30.54
N PRO A 222 -17.93 16.94 -31.35
CA PRO A 222 -17.16 16.30 -32.41
C PRO A 222 -16.12 15.31 -31.84
N ALA A 223 -15.87 14.22 -32.57
CA ALA A 223 -14.91 13.18 -32.18
C ALA A 223 -13.50 13.73 -31.96
N GLU A 224 -13.12 14.79 -32.68
CA GLU A 224 -11.82 15.47 -32.61
C GLU A 224 -11.55 16.13 -31.23
N GLN A 225 -12.56 16.31 -30.38
CA GLN A 225 -12.37 16.79 -28.99
C GLN A 225 -11.99 15.68 -28.01
N PHE A 226 -11.90 14.44 -28.48
CA PHE A 226 -11.57 13.28 -27.69
C PHE A 226 -10.22 12.69 -28.13
N THR A 227 -9.48 12.15 -27.17
CA THR A 227 -8.27 11.36 -27.48
C THR A 227 -8.66 10.02 -28.12
N ASP A 228 -7.71 9.35 -28.77
CA ASP A 228 -7.96 8.03 -29.38
C ASP A 228 -8.47 7.00 -28.35
N GLU A 229 -7.95 7.04 -27.12
CA GLU A 229 -8.39 6.18 -26.02
C GLU A 229 -9.83 6.50 -25.59
N GLU A 230 -10.17 7.79 -25.46
CA GLU A 230 -11.53 8.26 -25.17
C GLU A 230 -12.51 7.82 -26.28
N ILE A 231 -12.10 7.90 -27.55
CA ILE A 231 -12.88 7.45 -28.71
C ILE A 231 -13.14 5.94 -28.65
N GLN A 232 -12.16 5.13 -28.26
CA GLN A 232 -12.35 3.68 -28.10
C GLN A 232 -13.41 3.37 -27.04
N VAL A 233 -13.40 4.09 -25.92
CA VAL A 233 -14.43 3.96 -24.88
C VAL A 233 -15.79 4.42 -25.39
N LEU A 234 -15.86 5.57 -26.07
CA LEU A 234 -17.10 6.08 -26.66
C LEU A 234 -17.70 5.10 -27.66
N ARG A 235 -16.88 4.43 -28.49
CA ARG A 235 -17.35 3.36 -29.39
C ARG A 235 -18.00 2.21 -28.61
N LYS A 236 -17.38 1.74 -27.53
CA LYS A 236 -17.96 0.72 -26.63
C LYS A 236 -19.26 1.21 -25.99
N PHE A 237 -19.32 2.46 -25.56
CA PHE A 237 -20.50 3.07 -24.95
C PHE A 237 -21.65 3.20 -25.96
N CYS A 238 -21.36 3.53 -27.21
CA CYS A 238 -22.37 3.54 -28.28
C CYS A 238 -22.93 2.14 -28.57
N MET A 239 -22.09 1.11 -28.62
CA MET A 239 -22.55 -0.28 -28.79
C MET A 239 -23.49 -0.70 -27.65
N ARG A 240 -23.24 -0.22 -26.43
CA ARG A 240 -24.07 -0.46 -25.24
C ARG A 240 -25.23 0.52 -25.07
N LYS A 241 -25.44 1.44 -26.04
CA LYS A 241 -26.47 2.49 -26.00
C LYS A 241 -26.36 3.43 -24.79
N TYR A 242 -25.15 3.59 -24.23
CA TYR A 242 -24.89 4.57 -23.16
C TYR A 242 -24.72 5.98 -23.70
N VAL A 243 -24.23 6.13 -24.94
CA VAL A 243 -24.04 7.41 -25.63
C VAL A 243 -24.50 7.23 -27.08
N LYS A 244 -25.13 8.23 -27.69
CA LYS A 244 -25.48 8.20 -29.11
C LYS A 244 -24.33 8.75 -29.97
N LYS A 245 -24.25 8.25 -31.20
CA LYS A 245 -23.36 8.79 -32.23
C LYS A 245 -24.15 9.16 -33.47
N MET A 246 -23.75 10.24 -34.13
CA MET A 246 -24.30 10.67 -35.41
C MET A 246 -23.14 11.02 -36.35
N LYS A 247 -23.32 10.80 -37.66
CA LYS A 247 -22.40 11.29 -38.68
C LYS A 247 -23.06 12.44 -39.41
N MET A 248 -22.39 13.59 -39.46
CA MET A 248 -22.80 14.77 -40.24
C MET A 248 -21.59 15.26 -41.02
N THR A 249 -21.78 15.58 -42.31
CA THR A 249 -20.74 16.15 -43.20
C THR A 249 -19.39 15.42 -43.13
N GLY A 250 -19.42 14.08 -43.04
CA GLY A 250 -18.23 13.23 -42.96
C GLY A 250 -17.58 13.14 -41.57
N LYS A 251 -18.02 13.94 -40.59
CA LYS A 251 -17.51 13.94 -39.21
C LYS A 251 -18.42 13.15 -38.27
N THR A 252 -17.83 12.57 -37.22
CA THR A 252 -18.55 11.81 -36.20
C THR A 252 -18.76 12.67 -34.97
N PHE A 253 -19.99 12.71 -34.46
CA PHE A 253 -20.38 13.44 -33.26
C PHE A 253 -20.94 12.47 -32.22
N TYR A 254 -20.64 12.74 -30.95
CA TYR A 254 -21.18 12.03 -29.79
C TYR A 254 -22.11 12.94 -28.99
N TYR A 255 -23.24 12.40 -28.54
CA TYR A 255 -24.28 13.16 -27.84
C TYR A 255 -25.20 12.24 -27.02
N ASN A 256 -26.07 12.84 -26.20
CA ASN A 256 -27.08 12.15 -25.39
C ASN A 256 -26.51 10.97 -24.58
N LEU A 257 -25.84 11.28 -23.47
CA LEU A 257 -25.49 10.30 -22.45
C LEU A 257 -26.77 9.80 -21.75
N ASP A 258 -27.01 8.49 -21.81
CA ASP A 258 -28.17 7.82 -21.22
C ASP A 258 -28.38 8.23 -19.75
N GLY A 259 -29.62 8.50 -19.38
CA GLY A 259 -29.98 9.01 -18.06
C GLY A 259 -29.63 8.06 -16.91
N LYS A 260 -29.67 6.74 -17.11
CA LYS A 260 -29.24 5.77 -16.08
C LYS A 260 -27.73 5.83 -15.90
N THR A 261 -26.98 5.80 -17.00
CA THR A 261 -25.51 5.94 -16.99
C THR A 261 -25.08 7.26 -16.36
N ARG A 262 -25.74 8.37 -16.71
CA ARG A 262 -25.51 9.71 -16.12
C ARG A 262 -25.73 9.72 -14.62
N LYS A 263 -26.83 9.14 -14.13
CA LYS A 263 -27.09 8.97 -12.68
C LYS A 263 -26.02 8.13 -12.00
N PHE A 264 -25.55 7.06 -12.66
CA PHE A 264 -24.48 6.24 -12.11
C PHE A 264 -23.16 7.00 -12.05
N ILE A 265 -22.76 7.70 -13.10
CA ILE A 265 -21.55 8.55 -13.11
C ILE A 265 -21.61 9.58 -11.97
N LEU A 266 -22.71 10.33 -11.84
CA LEU A 266 -22.88 11.34 -10.81
C LEU A 266 -22.78 10.78 -9.38
N LYS A 267 -23.34 9.58 -9.13
CA LYS A 267 -23.18 8.88 -7.84
C LYS A 267 -21.72 8.49 -7.55
N GLY A 268 -20.88 8.37 -8.57
CA GLY A 268 -19.47 8.01 -8.43
C GLY A 268 -18.59 9.19 -8.08
N ILE A 269 -18.98 10.37 -8.56
CA ILE A 269 -18.30 11.63 -8.26
C ILE A 269 -18.72 12.16 -6.87
N ARG A 270 -20.01 12.04 -6.51
CA ARG A 270 -20.59 12.60 -5.27
C ARG A 270 -20.24 11.89 -3.96
N LYS A 271 -19.48 10.79 -4.00
CA LYS A 271 -19.14 10.00 -2.79
C LYS A 271 -17.76 10.36 -2.19
N LEU A 272 -17.34 11.60 -2.39
CA LEU A 272 -16.25 12.24 -1.66
C LEU A 272 -16.82 13.35 -0.81
#